data_AF-A0A450ZGX0-F1
#
_entry.id   AF-A0A450ZGX0-F1
#
_cell.length_a   1.000
_cell.length_b   1.000
_cell.length_c   1.000
_cell.angle_alpha   90.00
_cell.angle_beta   90.00
_cell.angle_gamma   90.00
#
_symmetry.space_group_name_H-M   'P 1'
#
loop_
_entity.id
_entity.type
_entity.pdbx_description
1 polymer ?
#
loop_
_entity_poly.entity_id
_entity_poly.type
_entity_poly.pdbx_seq_one_letter_code
_entity_poly.pdbx_strand_id
1 'polypeptide(L)'
;MKQNQSNWITEFFCNVTDKYMRQIPEGYAIFRYPWKLIRLICSAGTHVKSTKETKESAKKIDDSSSHPALPSLDTVKETDFVKKVSLTELPADRRCWTGNDANKRNHHGRIPAGENPVYMELHWKKNKNAQKKLVGGFVLDVAAMEREGYLTRDSGGSIRLRFIHESDGQVYIGNKTDEKIPIGKVLT
;
A
#
# COMPACT_ATOMS: atom_id res chain seq x y z
N MET A 1 11.29 -39.06 -28.84
CA MET A 1 10.42 -39.52 -27.74
C MET A 1 10.84 -38.84 -26.44
N LYS A 2 10.23 -37.70 -26.09
CA LYS A 2 10.37 -37.05 -24.77
C LYS A 2 9.10 -36.24 -24.47
N GLN A 3 8.06 -36.88 -23.96
CA GLN A 3 6.90 -36.19 -23.40
C GLN A 3 6.17 -37.13 -22.44
N ASN A 4 6.58 -37.17 -21.17
CA ASN A 4 5.82 -37.84 -20.11
C ASN A 4 6.15 -37.36 -18.67
N GLN A 5 6.75 -36.17 -18.51
CA GLN A 5 7.09 -35.62 -17.18
C GLN A 5 5.97 -34.73 -16.60
N SER A 6 5.02 -34.28 -17.42
CA SER A 6 4.03 -33.28 -16.99
C SER A 6 2.76 -33.84 -16.32
N ASN A 7 2.52 -35.16 -16.36
CA ASN A 7 1.31 -35.74 -15.77
C ASN A 7 1.45 -36.13 -14.29
N TRP A 8 2.65 -36.44 -13.81
CA TRP A 8 2.86 -36.88 -12.43
C TRP A 8 2.62 -35.78 -11.39
N ILE A 9 3.01 -34.53 -11.71
CA ILE A 9 2.79 -33.39 -10.80
C ILE A 9 1.29 -33.12 -10.63
N THR A 10 0.52 -33.22 -11.71
CA THR A 10 -0.94 -32.99 -11.69
C THR A 10 -1.67 -34.05 -10.85
N GLU A 11 -1.27 -35.32 -10.93
CA GLU A 11 -1.84 -36.38 -10.07
C GLU A 11 -1.47 -36.22 -8.60
N PHE A 12 -0.26 -35.73 -8.29
CA PHE A 12 0.17 -35.50 -6.91
C PHE A 12 -0.66 -34.41 -6.22
N PHE A 13 -0.97 -33.31 -6.91
CA PHE A 13 -1.80 -32.24 -6.35
C PHE A 13 -3.26 -32.65 -6.16
N CYS A 14 -3.84 -33.48 -7.05
CA CYS A 14 -5.22 -33.95 -6.91
C CYS A 14 -5.41 -34.92 -5.72
N ASN A 15 -4.43 -35.78 -5.43
CA ASN A 15 -4.53 -36.73 -4.31
C ASN A 15 -4.38 -36.06 -2.93
N VAL A 16 -3.62 -34.96 -2.83
CA VAL A 16 -3.43 -34.23 -1.57
C VAL A 16 -4.68 -33.47 -1.16
N THR A 17 -5.44 -32.92 -2.11
CA THR A 17 -6.66 -32.15 -1.82
C THR A 17 -7.81 -33.01 -1.30
N ASP A 18 -7.90 -34.28 -1.72
CA ASP A 18 -9.03 -35.14 -1.37
C ASP A 18 -8.91 -35.69 0.07
N LYS A 19 -7.69 -35.86 0.58
CA LYS A 19 -7.44 -36.35 1.95
C LYS A 19 -7.69 -35.28 3.02
N TYR A 20 -7.50 -34.00 2.69
CA TYR A 20 -7.68 -32.89 3.63
C TYR A 20 -9.15 -32.47 3.83
N MET A 21 -10.04 -32.76 2.86
CA MET A 21 -11.44 -32.37 2.95
C MET A 21 -12.29 -33.25 3.88
N ARG A 22 -11.82 -34.45 4.25
CA ARG A 22 -12.57 -35.38 5.12
C ARG A 22 -12.35 -35.16 6.63
N GLN A 23 -11.55 -34.18 7.04
CA GLN A 23 -11.26 -33.90 8.46
C GLN A 23 -11.91 -32.62 8.99
N ILE A 24 -12.78 -31.96 8.22
CA ILE A 24 -13.47 -30.76 8.69
C ILE A 24 -14.82 -31.17 9.28
N PRO A 25 -15.03 -31.07 10.61
CA PRO A 25 -16.33 -31.30 11.23
C PRO A 25 -17.36 -30.26 10.73
N GLU A 26 -18.62 -30.69 10.56
CA GLU A 26 -19.73 -30.02 9.87
C GLU A 26 -20.17 -28.64 10.42
N GLY A 27 -19.43 -28.03 11.34
CA GLY A 27 -19.82 -26.82 12.08
C GLY A 27 -19.37 -25.46 11.51
N TYR A 28 -18.64 -25.39 10.40
CA TYR A 28 -18.08 -24.11 9.90
C TYR A 28 -18.68 -23.67 8.56
N ALA A 29 -19.62 -22.72 8.60
CA ALA A 29 -20.23 -22.09 7.43
C ALA A 29 -19.32 -21.09 6.65
N ILE A 30 -18.02 -21.01 6.98
CA ILE A 30 -17.11 -19.99 6.40
C ILE A 30 -16.36 -20.49 5.14
N PHE A 31 -16.45 -21.76 4.79
CA PHE A 31 -15.81 -22.32 3.58
C PHE A 31 -16.74 -22.46 2.36
N ARG A 32 -17.74 -21.59 2.21
CA ARG A 32 -18.63 -21.56 1.01
C ARG A 32 -18.33 -20.45 0.00
N TYR A 33 -17.10 -19.95 -0.08
CA TYR A 33 -16.68 -19.14 -1.23
C TYR A 33 -15.25 -19.45 -1.64
N PRO A 34 -15.08 -20.41 -2.56
CA PRO A 34 -14.18 -20.13 -3.68
C PRO A 34 -14.76 -20.64 -5.02
N TRP A 35 -14.18 -20.20 -6.13
CA TRP A 35 -14.00 -20.97 -7.39
C TRP A 35 -14.35 -20.25 -8.71
N LYS A 36 -15.08 -19.12 -8.73
CA LYS A 36 -15.38 -18.45 -10.03
C LYS A 36 -14.20 -17.73 -10.70
N LEU A 37 -13.07 -17.51 -10.02
CA LEU A 37 -11.95 -16.74 -10.59
C LEU A 37 -10.87 -17.59 -11.29
N ILE A 38 -10.86 -18.93 -11.12
CA ILE A 38 -9.82 -19.78 -11.70
C ILE A 38 -10.11 -20.14 -13.18
N ARG A 39 -11.28 -19.78 -13.74
CA ARG A 39 -11.64 -20.07 -15.14
C ARG A 39 -11.21 -19.04 -16.20
N LEU A 40 -10.56 -17.92 -15.84
CA LEU A 40 -10.34 -16.82 -16.80
C LEU A 40 -8.90 -16.66 -17.35
N ILE A 41 -8.01 -17.65 -17.19
CA ILE A 41 -6.61 -17.57 -17.71
C ILE A 41 -6.31 -18.63 -18.80
N CYS A 42 -7.29 -19.42 -19.21
CA CYS A 42 -7.12 -20.37 -20.32
C CYS A 42 -8.19 -20.17 -21.40
N SER A 43 -8.09 -19.08 -22.17
CA SER A 43 -8.65 -19.01 -23.54
C SER A 43 -8.16 -17.74 -24.24
N ALA A 44 -7.81 -17.89 -25.52
CA ALA A 44 -7.37 -16.87 -26.47
C ALA A 44 -5.88 -16.45 -26.40
N GLY A 45 -5.04 -17.31 -27.00
CA GLY A 45 -3.89 -16.80 -27.75
C GLY A 45 -4.32 -16.50 -29.19
N THR A 46 -3.75 -15.45 -29.79
CA THR A 46 -3.38 -15.38 -31.21
C THR A 46 -2.37 -14.25 -31.47
N HIS A 47 -1.23 -14.69 -32.00
CA HIS A 47 -0.25 -14.09 -32.92
C HIS A 47 -0.44 -12.67 -33.53
N VAL A 48 0.72 -11.97 -33.61
CA VAL A 48 1.27 -11.18 -34.75
C VAL A 48 0.65 -9.78 -34.98
N LYS A 49 1.42 -8.67 -35.11
CA LYS A 49 2.40 -8.35 -36.19
C LYS A 49 3.25 -7.10 -35.85
N SER A 50 4.49 -7.07 -36.34
CA SER A 50 5.40 -5.92 -36.29
C SER A 50 4.98 -4.77 -37.22
N THR A 51 5.37 -3.52 -36.94
CA THR A 51 5.76 -2.54 -37.99
C THR A 51 6.73 -1.49 -37.41
N LYS A 52 7.75 -1.17 -38.21
CA LYS A 52 8.83 -0.18 -38.02
C LYS A 52 8.30 1.26 -38.18
N GLU A 53 8.95 2.26 -37.57
CA GLU A 53 9.77 3.25 -38.30
C GLU A 53 10.26 4.42 -37.42
N THR A 54 11.46 4.84 -37.81
CA THR A 54 12.37 5.92 -37.44
C THR A 54 11.77 7.34 -37.47
N LYS A 55 12.18 8.22 -36.54
CA LYS A 55 12.82 9.51 -36.90
C LYS A 55 13.43 10.27 -35.71
N GLU A 56 14.72 10.51 -35.90
CA GLU A 56 15.64 11.50 -35.38
C GLU A 56 15.12 12.95 -35.50
N SER A 57 15.41 13.80 -34.51
CA SER A 57 15.81 15.21 -34.70
C SER A 57 16.26 15.84 -33.38
N ALA A 58 17.52 16.29 -33.38
CA ALA A 58 18.15 17.10 -32.34
C ALA A 58 17.85 18.60 -32.54
N LYS A 59 17.70 19.36 -31.45
CA LYS A 59 17.90 20.83 -31.40
C LYS A 59 18.01 21.27 -29.92
N LYS A 60 19.22 21.53 -29.41
CA LYS A 60 20.01 22.77 -29.38
C LYS A 60 19.81 23.53 -28.05
N ILE A 61 20.88 23.50 -27.26
CA ILE A 61 21.18 24.28 -26.07
C ILE A 61 21.38 25.74 -26.49
N ASP A 62 20.88 26.70 -25.70
CA ASP A 62 21.47 28.04 -25.57
C ASP A 62 21.17 28.56 -24.14
N ASP A 63 22.25 28.88 -23.44
CA ASP A 63 22.36 29.49 -22.10
C ASP A 63 21.92 30.97 -22.12
N SER A 64 21.26 31.44 -21.05
CA SER A 64 21.57 32.74 -20.40
C SER A 64 20.69 33.03 -19.17
N SER A 65 21.33 32.86 -18.01
CA SER A 65 21.32 33.69 -16.79
C SER A 65 20.29 34.82 -16.64
N SER A 66 19.60 34.84 -15.49
CA SER A 66 19.61 35.97 -14.53
C SER A 66 18.84 35.61 -13.25
N HIS A 67 19.56 35.40 -12.15
CA HIS A 67 19.02 35.39 -10.79
C HIS A 67 18.61 36.81 -10.37
N PRO A 68 17.53 36.97 -9.58
CA PRO A 68 17.78 37.34 -8.18
C PRO A 68 16.82 36.72 -7.15
N ALA A 69 17.37 36.60 -5.93
CA ALA A 69 16.71 36.63 -4.62
C ALA A 69 15.80 35.47 -4.16
N LEU A 70 16.37 34.59 -3.30
CA LEU A 70 15.71 34.11 -2.07
C LEU A 70 15.38 35.32 -1.18
N PRO A 71 14.30 35.32 -0.37
CA PRO A 71 13.87 34.22 0.51
C PRO A 71 12.40 33.82 0.20
N SER A 72 11.83 32.73 0.69
CA SER A 72 11.51 32.54 2.11
C SER A 72 10.58 31.34 2.23
N LEU A 73 10.77 30.57 3.31
CA LEU A 73 9.84 29.60 3.89
C LEU A 73 9.07 28.75 2.86
N ASP A 74 9.54 27.51 2.68
CA ASP A 74 8.66 26.39 2.42
C ASP A 74 7.51 26.48 3.43
N THR A 75 6.41 27.07 2.98
CA THR A 75 5.20 27.19 3.76
C THR A 75 4.69 25.77 3.78
N VAL A 76 5.11 25.02 4.80
CA VAL A 76 4.57 23.70 5.10
C VAL A 76 3.09 23.93 5.15
N LYS A 77 2.40 23.59 4.06
CA LYS A 77 0.95 23.63 3.94
C LYS A 77 0.49 22.84 5.14
N GLU A 78 0.01 23.54 6.17
CA GLU A 78 -0.43 22.90 7.39
C GLU A 78 -1.55 21.96 6.93
N THR A 79 -1.28 20.66 7.01
CA THR A 79 -2.15 19.67 6.41
C THR A 79 -3.29 19.47 7.37
N ASP A 80 -4.33 20.30 7.24
CA ASP A 80 -5.54 20.28 8.07
C ASP A 80 -6.19 18.90 8.15
N PHE A 81 -5.84 17.99 7.24
CA PHE A 81 -6.36 16.63 7.16
C PHE A 81 -5.73 15.65 8.16
N VAL A 82 -4.56 15.96 8.71
CA VAL A 82 -3.86 15.06 9.66
C VAL A 82 -3.47 15.84 10.90
N LYS A 83 -4.24 15.65 11.96
CA LYS A 83 -3.95 16.26 13.26
C LYS A 83 -3.18 15.28 14.14
N LYS A 84 -1.99 15.68 14.58
CA LYS A 84 -1.28 14.96 15.64
C LYS A 84 -1.89 15.32 17.00
N VAL A 85 -2.18 14.30 17.82
CA VAL A 85 -2.80 14.44 19.14
C VAL A 85 -2.07 13.59 20.19
N SER A 86 -2.26 13.89 21.47
CA SER A 86 -1.77 13.04 22.54
C SER A 86 -2.51 11.69 22.57
N LEU A 87 -1.87 10.64 23.09
CA LEU A 87 -2.52 9.32 23.17
C LEU A 87 -3.72 9.31 24.13
N THR A 88 -3.74 10.22 25.10
CA THR A 88 -4.84 10.40 26.05
C THR A 88 -6.06 11.08 25.46
N GLU A 89 -5.90 11.82 24.35
CA GLU A 89 -7.01 12.42 23.61
C GLU A 89 -7.67 11.45 22.63
N LEU A 90 -7.01 10.31 22.32
CA LEU A 90 -7.58 9.32 21.44
C LEU A 90 -8.63 8.47 22.18
N PRO A 91 -9.71 8.08 21.49
CA PRO A 91 -10.71 7.20 22.08
C PRO A 91 -10.12 5.80 22.34
N ALA A 92 -10.80 5.05 23.22
CA ALA A 92 -10.35 3.72 23.63
C ALA A 92 -10.34 2.71 22.47
N ASP A 93 -11.25 2.87 21.50
CA ASP A 93 -11.45 2.02 20.33
C ASP A 93 -10.64 2.45 19.09
N ARG A 94 -9.65 3.34 19.27
CA ARG A 94 -8.75 3.77 18.19
C ARG A 94 -8.06 2.60 17.49
N ARG A 95 -7.69 2.82 16.23
CA ARG A 95 -6.92 1.84 15.44
C ARG A 95 -5.45 1.86 15.87
N CYS A 96 -4.87 0.69 16.13
CA CYS A 96 -3.43 0.57 16.38
C CYS A 96 -2.74 -0.06 15.16
N TRP A 97 -1.85 0.69 14.52
CA TRP A 97 -1.03 0.19 13.42
C TRP A 97 0.44 0.13 13.78
N THR A 98 1.14 -0.86 13.25
CA THR A 98 2.58 -1.04 13.44
C THR A 98 3.24 -1.26 12.09
N GLY A 99 4.01 -0.28 11.63
CA GLY A 99 4.88 -0.42 10.47
C GLY A 99 6.21 -1.11 10.82
N ASN A 100 6.94 -1.51 9.78
CA ASN A 100 8.19 -2.25 9.88
C ASN A 100 9.11 -2.08 8.66
N ASP A 101 10.36 -1.65 8.82
CA ASP A 101 11.25 -1.46 7.66
C ASP A 101 11.55 -2.73 6.85
N ALA A 102 11.38 -3.92 7.44
CA ALA A 102 11.59 -5.20 6.76
C ALA A 102 10.72 -5.38 5.50
N ASN A 103 9.55 -4.73 5.43
CA ASN A 103 8.64 -4.83 4.29
C ASN A 103 8.87 -3.69 3.28
N LYS A 104 10.10 -3.51 2.82
CA LYS A 104 10.49 -2.42 1.89
C LYS A 104 10.00 -1.04 2.35
N ARG A 105 9.90 -0.83 3.68
CA ARG A 105 9.39 0.40 4.32
C ARG A 105 8.00 0.87 3.85
N ASN A 106 7.18 -0.06 3.35
CA ASN A 106 5.83 0.23 2.84
C ASN A 106 4.80 -0.58 3.61
N HIS A 107 3.93 0.11 4.33
CA HIS A 107 2.86 -0.50 5.13
C HIS A 107 1.51 -0.01 4.68
N HIS A 108 0.50 -0.86 4.82
CA HIS A 108 -0.86 -0.55 4.42
C HIS A 108 -1.83 -0.76 5.57
N GLY A 109 -2.59 0.29 5.88
CA GLY A 109 -3.81 0.24 6.66
C GLY A 109 -5.01 0.15 5.73
N ARG A 110 -6.09 -0.46 6.21
CA ARG A 110 -7.38 -0.47 5.52
C ARG A 110 -8.41 0.22 6.39
N ILE A 111 -9.13 1.16 5.79
CA ILE A 111 -10.20 1.92 6.42
C ILE A 111 -11.51 1.53 5.70
N PRO A 112 -12.53 1.04 6.42
CA PRO A 112 -13.88 0.83 5.87
C PRO A 112 -14.44 2.07 5.17
N ALA A 113 -15.29 1.85 4.17
CA ALA A 113 -15.98 2.94 3.49
C ALA A 113 -16.83 3.75 4.48
N GLY A 114 -16.76 5.09 4.40
CA GLY A 114 -17.58 5.99 5.23
C GLY A 114 -17.05 6.24 6.65
N GLU A 115 -15.95 5.61 7.07
CA GLU A 115 -15.33 5.90 8.36
C GLU A 115 -14.56 7.23 8.31
N ASN A 116 -15.07 8.26 8.98
CA ASN A 116 -14.44 9.58 9.10
C ASN A 116 -14.96 10.34 10.35
N PRO A 117 -14.10 10.96 11.18
CA PRO A 117 -12.64 10.88 11.16
C PRO A 117 -12.12 9.52 11.63
N VAL A 118 -10.86 9.21 11.30
CA VAL A 118 -10.17 8.01 11.81
C VAL A 118 -9.19 8.38 12.90
N TYR A 119 -9.38 7.78 14.07
CA TYR A 119 -8.47 7.87 15.20
C TYR A 119 -7.46 6.72 15.14
N MET A 120 -6.17 7.04 15.15
CA MET A 120 -5.13 6.02 15.11
C MET A 120 -3.94 6.30 16.04
N GLU A 121 -3.32 5.20 16.45
CA GLU A 121 -2.03 5.16 17.10
C GLU A 121 -1.05 4.42 16.20
N LEU A 122 0.01 5.10 15.77
CA LEU A 122 1.02 4.53 14.88
C LEU A 122 2.30 4.22 15.63
N HIS A 123 2.82 3.04 15.34
CA HIS A 123 4.12 2.60 15.79
C HIS A 123 4.97 2.09 14.65
N TRP A 124 6.27 1.96 14.91
CA TRP A 124 7.23 1.46 13.93
C TRP A 124 8.23 0.49 14.55
N LYS A 125 8.70 -0.46 13.74
CA LYS A 125 9.80 -1.37 14.07
C LYS A 125 10.87 -1.28 12.98
N LYS A 126 12.15 -1.28 13.37
CA LYS A 126 13.26 -1.35 12.41
C LYS A 126 13.32 -2.70 11.67
N ASN A 127 12.91 -3.78 12.32
CA ASN A 127 12.82 -5.11 11.73
C ASN A 127 11.83 -5.95 12.56
N LYS A 128 11.58 -7.21 12.15
CA LYS A 128 10.65 -8.12 12.84
C LYS A 128 10.93 -8.33 14.35
N ASN A 129 12.20 -8.23 14.75
CA ASN A 129 12.66 -8.47 16.12
C ASN A 129 12.90 -7.17 16.91
N ALA A 130 12.82 -6.01 16.25
CA ALA A 130 13.08 -4.72 16.90
C ALA A 130 11.94 -4.34 17.85
N GLN A 131 12.29 -3.56 18.88
CA GLN A 131 11.31 -2.95 19.76
C GLN A 131 10.37 -2.03 18.98
N LYS A 132 9.08 -2.07 19.33
CA LYS A 132 8.04 -1.20 18.81
C LYS A 132 8.27 0.21 19.36
N LYS A 133 8.57 1.17 18.49
CA LYS A 133 8.72 2.60 18.84
C LYS A 133 7.43 3.34 18.49
N LEU A 134 6.95 4.20 19.38
CA LEU A 134 5.77 5.04 19.14
C LEU A 134 6.13 6.16 18.17
N VAL A 135 5.30 6.34 17.13
CA VAL A 135 5.40 7.48 16.20
C VAL A 135 4.49 8.62 16.66
N GLY A 136 3.26 8.28 17.08
CA GLY A 136 2.32 9.24 17.65
C GLY A 136 0.86 8.79 17.58
N GLY A 137 0.00 9.63 18.14
CA GLY A 137 -1.45 9.58 17.99
C GLY A 137 -1.93 10.57 16.92
N PHE A 138 -2.91 10.18 16.12
CA PHE A 138 -3.38 10.97 14.98
C PHE A 138 -4.89 10.90 14.81
N VAL A 139 -5.47 12.01 14.37
CA VAL A 139 -6.84 12.11 13.86
C VAL A 139 -6.74 12.44 12.37
N LEU A 140 -7.33 11.59 11.54
CA LEU A 140 -7.32 11.70 10.09
C LEU A 140 -8.70 12.11 9.57
N ASP A 141 -8.77 13.19 8.79
CA ASP A 141 -9.92 13.46 7.91
C ASP A 141 -9.72 12.69 6.60
N VAL A 142 -10.09 11.42 6.63
CA VAL A 142 -9.91 10.47 5.53
C VAL A 142 -10.68 10.94 4.28
N ALA A 143 -11.85 11.55 4.46
CA ALA A 143 -12.67 12.04 3.36
C ALA A 143 -12.00 13.22 2.65
N ALA A 144 -11.38 14.14 3.39
CA ALA A 144 -10.60 15.22 2.81
C ALA A 144 -9.29 14.70 2.16
N MET A 145 -8.56 13.81 2.84
CA MET A 145 -7.34 13.21 2.27
C MET A 145 -7.60 12.46 0.96
N GLU A 146 -8.72 11.75 0.87
CA GLU A 146 -9.13 11.04 -0.36
C GLU A 146 -9.49 12.02 -1.48
N ARG A 147 -10.27 13.06 -1.19
CA ARG A 147 -10.66 14.10 -2.14
C ARG A 147 -9.46 14.85 -2.71
N GLU A 148 -8.43 15.08 -1.90
CA GLU A 148 -7.17 15.71 -2.31
C GLU A 148 -6.18 14.72 -2.96
N GLY A 149 -6.54 13.44 -3.11
CA GLY A 149 -5.74 12.44 -3.82
C GLY A 149 -4.65 11.75 -2.99
N TYR A 150 -4.51 12.07 -1.71
CA TYR A 150 -3.53 11.42 -0.83
C TYR A 150 -3.85 9.95 -0.56
N LEU A 151 -5.12 9.56 -0.65
CA LEU A 151 -5.61 8.19 -0.42
C LEU A 151 -6.28 7.63 -1.67
N THR A 152 -6.32 6.31 -1.77
CA THR A 152 -6.99 5.62 -2.88
C THR A 152 -8.08 4.69 -2.35
N ARG A 153 -9.27 4.81 -2.95
CA ARG A 153 -10.36 3.87 -2.77
C ARG A 153 -10.06 2.58 -3.53
N ASP A 154 -10.21 1.46 -2.85
CA ASP A 154 -10.19 0.15 -3.47
C ASP A 154 -11.53 -0.14 -4.16
N SER A 155 -11.54 -1.08 -5.08
CA SER A 155 -12.72 -1.61 -5.79
C SER A 155 -13.85 -2.06 -4.85
N GLY A 156 -13.50 -2.51 -3.64
CA GLY A 156 -14.46 -2.88 -2.59
C GLY A 156 -14.95 -1.71 -1.72
N GLY A 157 -14.69 -0.46 -2.10
CA GLY A 157 -15.13 0.75 -1.40
C GLY A 157 -14.30 1.16 -0.19
N SER A 158 -13.48 0.26 0.35
CA SER A 158 -12.54 0.60 1.43
C SER A 158 -11.41 1.50 0.96
N ILE A 159 -10.91 2.34 1.86
CA ILE A 159 -9.80 3.24 1.58
C ILE A 159 -8.48 2.60 2.04
N ARG A 160 -7.49 2.60 1.14
CA ARG A 160 -6.13 2.12 1.45
C ARG A 160 -5.29 3.27 1.95
N LEU A 161 -4.86 3.16 3.20
CA LEU A 161 -3.89 4.06 3.81
C LEU A 161 -2.50 3.47 3.64
N ARG A 162 -1.52 4.24 3.17
CA ARG A 162 -0.13 3.78 3.03
C ARG A 162 0.78 4.62 3.92
N PHE A 163 1.63 3.92 4.68
CA PHE A 163 2.69 4.51 5.47
C PHE A 163 4.04 4.23 4.81
N ILE A 164 4.85 5.27 4.69
CA ILE A 164 6.17 5.24 4.08
C ILE A 164 7.17 5.74 5.11
N HIS A 165 8.23 4.98 5.36
CA HIS A 165 9.35 5.44 6.19
C HIS A 165 10.58 5.60 5.32
N GLU A 166 11.18 6.79 5.35
CA GLU A 166 12.34 7.12 4.52
C GLU A 166 13.65 7.04 5.30
N SER A 167 14.78 7.18 4.60
CA SER A 167 16.11 7.08 5.22
C SER A 167 16.45 8.22 6.17
N ASP A 168 15.72 9.33 6.10
CA ASP A 168 15.81 10.49 7.00
C ASP A 168 15.14 10.25 8.36
N GLY A 169 14.54 9.07 8.57
CA GLY A 169 13.78 8.73 9.76
C GLY A 169 12.36 9.31 9.77
N GLN A 170 11.93 9.99 8.71
CA GLN A 170 10.61 10.58 8.60
C GLN A 170 9.60 9.53 8.10
N VAL A 171 8.44 9.53 8.74
CA VAL A 171 7.28 8.73 8.37
C VAL A 171 6.26 9.64 7.70
N TYR A 172 5.69 9.15 6.61
CA TYR A 172 4.72 9.83 5.79
C TYR A 172 3.47 8.98 5.60
N ILE A 173 2.34 9.64 5.36
CA ILE A 173 1.11 9.05 4.83
C ILE A 173 0.92 9.51 3.40
N GLY A 174 0.65 8.60 2.47
CA GLY A 174 0.33 9.02 1.10
C GLY A 174 0.29 7.87 0.10
N ASN A 175 -0.29 8.14 -1.06
CA ASN A 175 -0.45 7.16 -2.12
C ASN A 175 0.88 6.90 -2.86
N LYS A 176 1.59 7.97 -3.17
CA LYS A 176 2.82 8.00 -3.99
C LYS A 176 3.94 8.74 -3.27
N THR A 177 5.15 8.70 -3.83
CA THR A 177 6.33 9.40 -3.28
C THR A 177 6.15 10.91 -3.26
N ASP A 178 5.44 11.47 -4.25
CA ASP A 178 5.29 12.93 -4.42
C ASP A 178 4.05 13.49 -3.72
N GLU A 179 3.07 12.63 -3.41
CA GLU A 179 1.81 12.97 -2.74
C GLU A 179 1.77 12.34 -1.36
N LYS A 180 2.58 12.89 -0.45
CA LYS A 180 2.75 12.38 0.91
C LYS A 180 2.74 13.49 1.96
N ILE A 181 2.16 13.18 3.12
CA ILE A 181 2.03 14.07 4.27
C ILE A 181 2.99 13.58 5.36
N PRO A 182 3.95 14.39 5.83
CA PRO A 182 4.82 14.01 6.94
C PRO A 182 4.03 13.96 8.25
N ILE A 183 4.13 12.86 8.99
CA ILE A 183 3.35 12.66 10.22
C ILE A 183 4.20 12.48 11.49
N GLY A 184 5.46 12.09 11.37
CA GLY A 184 6.34 11.94 12.53
C GLY A 184 7.67 11.33 12.17
N LYS A 185 8.57 11.27 13.14
CA LYS A 185 9.90 10.66 12.99
C LYS A 185 10.02 9.41 13.84
N VAL A 186 10.76 8.43 13.34
CA VAL A 186 11.24 7.28 14.11
C VAL A 186 12.70 7.55 14.41
N LEU A 187 13.01 7.85 15.67
CA LEU A 187 14.39 7.93 16.12
C LEU A 187 14.98 6.52 16.03
N THR A 188 15.85 6.26 15.05
CA THR A 188 16.48 4.94 14.85
C THR A 188 17.50 4.65 15.92
#